data_AF-A0A4R3TDJ2-F1
#
_entry.id   AF-A0A4R3TDJ2-F1
#
_cell.length_a   1.000
_cell.length_b   1.000
_cell.length_c   1.000
_cell.angle_alpha   90.00
_cell.angle_beta   90.00
_cell.angle_gamma   90.00
#
_symmetry.space_group_name_H-M   'P 1'
#
loop_
_entity.id
_entity.type
_entity.pdbx_description
1 polymer ?
#
loop_
_entity_poly.entity_id
_entity_poly.type
_entity_poly.pdbx_seq_one_letter_code
_entity_poly.pdbx_strand_id
1 'polypeptide(L)'
;MGIFDVNAKLKKKAESVANFKNEVKENGLGTVTKDRVKGVKNSINDSIEAKKADAELAQQKKEEFKVNQEELRKVFVSTQKMGDIEIDEVNKLLKFNNASSNIKKNNAMKLLGKGVLAMYTLGASIAVEMALKPGDIIFRYDEIRDYNLLENDVSVESGGLGRAIAGDVLAGPVGGLFGSLTAKRKTRKSIDMMALQISTTNFCFPSIMISYLTNETKTKSTRYTNALSQARNTIACLNLIFSQCDNSETQQIQQNSNDPYEELKKAKELLDMGIISQEEFEVKKKQLLEL
;
A
#
# COMPACT_ATOMS: atom_id res chain seq x y z
N MET A 1 22.82 23.67 -7.26
CA MET A 1 23.54 23.93 -6.00
C MET A 1 24.05 25.36 -6.04
N GLY A 2 23.49 26.27 -5.26
CA GLY A 2 23.82 27.70 -5.31
C GLY A 2 25.07 28.06 -4.50
N ILE A 3 25.73 29.17 -4.86
CA ILE A 3 26.97 29.68 -4.23
C ILE A 3 26.85 29.84 -2.69
N PHE A 4 25.64 30.12 -2.19
CA PHE A 4 25.35 30.20 -0.75
C PHE A 4 25.58 28.89 0.02
N ASP A 5 25.34 27.73 -0.61
CA ASP A 5 25.51 26.41 0.00
C ASP A 5 27.00 26.04 0.16
N VAL A 6 27.85 26.58 -0.72
CA VAL A 6 29.31 26.42 -0.65
C VAL A 6 29.90 27.22 0.51
N ASN A 7 29.49 28.47 0.68
CA ASN A 7 29.97 29.33 1.76
C ASN A 7 29.55 28.81 3.15
N ALA A 8 28.32 28.28 3.28
CA ALA A 8 27.85 27.67 4.51
C ALA A 8 28.68 26.44 4.92
N LYS A 9 29.06 25.60 3.95
CA LYS A 9 29.92 24.42 4.18
C LYS A 9 31.34 24.82 4.58
N LEU A 10 31.90 25.85 3.94
CA LEU A 10 33.25 26.36 4.27
C LEU A 10 33.30 26.92 5.69
N LYS A 11 32.28 27.69 6.10
CA LYS A 11 32.18 28.23 7.46
C LYS A 11 32.11 27.13 8.52
N LYS A 12 31.23 26.13 8.33
CA LYS A 12 31.13 24.96 9.23
C LYS A 12 32.45 24.18 9.34
N LYS A 13 33.18 24.04 8.23
CA LYS A 13 34.47 23.35 8.21
C LYS A 13 35.53 24.14 8.99
N ALA A 14 35.57 25.46 8.85
CA ALA A 14 36.48 26.34 9.60
C ALA A 14 36.20 26.29 11.11
N GLU A 15 34.92 26.35 11.52
CA GLU A 15 34.48 26.22 12.91
C GLU A 15 34.87 24.85 13.50
N SER A 16 34.66 23.76 12.76
CA SER A 16 35.05 22.42 13.20
C SER A 16 36.57 22.28 13.41
N VAL A 17 37.38 22.90 12.56
CA VAL A 17 38.85 22.89 12.68
C VAL A 17 39.32 23.72 13.88
N ALA A 18 38.70 24.87 14.13
CA ALA A 18 39.01 25.70 15.30
C ALA A 18 38.68 24.95 16.61
N ASN A 19 37.51 24.31 16.68
CA ASN A 19 37.09 23.53 17.84
C ASN A 19 38.05 22.36 18.10
N PHE A 20 38.46 21.62 17.06
CA PHE A 20 39.42 20.53 17.23
C PHE A 20 40.79 21.02 17.74
N LYS A 21 41.28 22.18 17.25
CA LYS A 21 42.54 22.75 17.74
C LYS A 21 42.47 23.15 19.21
N ASN A 22 41.34 23.69 19.66
CA ASN A 22 41.14 24.03 21.07
C ASN A 22 41.06 22.77 21.94
N GLU A 23 40.30 21.76 21.51
CA GLU A 23 40.16 20.47 22.17
C GLU A 23 41.52 19.76 22.37
N VAL A 24 42.38 19.81 21.35
CA VAL A 24 43.75 19.25 21.41
C VAL A 24 44.67 20.05 22.35
N LYS A 25 44.52 21.38 22.43
CA LYS A 25 45.29 22.22 23.35
C LYS A 25 44.92 21.98 24.82
N GLU A 26 43.64 21.78 25.10
CA GLU A 26 43.14 21.57 26.46
C GLU A 26 43.42 20.16 26.97
N ASN A 27 43.15 19.14 26.15
CA ASN A 27 43.15 17.75 26.61
C ASN A 27 44.36 16.93 26.14
N GLY A 28 45.12 17.44 25.16
CA GLY A 28 46.24 16.72 24.53
C GLY A 28 45.79 15.80 23.39
N LEU A 29 46.61 15.66 22.34
CA LEU A 29 46.23 14.93 21.12
C LEU A 29 45.89 13.44 21.38
N GLY A 30 46.56 12.79 22.33
CA GLY A 30 46.36 11.37 22.63
C GLY A 30 45.02 11.05 23.29
N THR A 31 44.48 11.97 24.11
CA THR A 31 43.18 11.79 24.77
C THR A 31 42.05 12.05 23.78
N VAL A 32 42.12 13.16 23.04
CA VAL A 32 41.14 13.54 22.00
C VAL A 32 41.00 12.45 20.93
N THR A 33 42.11 11.84 20.50
CA THR A 33 42.07 10.74 19.54
C THR A 33 41.45 9.47 20.14
N LYS A 34 41.78 9.13 21.39
CA LYS A 34 41.21 7.97 22.09
C LYS A 34 39.70 8.12 22.32
N ASP A 35 39.22 9.30 22.70
CA ASP A 35 37.80 9.58 22.94
C ASP A 35 37.01 9.58 21.64
N ARG A 36 37.55 10.15 20.56
CA ARG A 36 36.94 10.05 19.22
C ARG A 36 36.88 8.61 18.73
N VAL A 37 37.93 7.82 18.91
CA VAL A 37 37.93 6.38 18.55
C VAL A 37 36.91 5.61 19.39
N LYS A 38 36.78 5.90 20.68
CA LYS A 38 35.78 5.28 21.56
C LYS A 38 34.36 5.67 21.15
N GLY A 39 34.12 6.95 20.83
CA GLY A 39 32.83 7.43 20.32
C GLY A 39 32.43 6.77 19.00
N VAL A 40 33.38 6.60 18.07
CA VAL A 40 33.16 5.87 16.80
C VAL A 40 32.89 4.39 17.05
N LYS A 41 33.60 3.73 17.97
CA LYS A 41 33.33 2.32 18.32
C LYS A 41 31.95 2.14 18.93
N ASN A 42 31.54 3.05 19.82
CA ASN A 42 30.21 3.01 20.42
C ASN A 42 29.13 3.22 19.38
N SER A 43 29.24 4.24 18.50
CA SER A 43 28.23 4.46 17.45
C SER A 43 28.15 3.31 16.44
N ILE A 44 29.27 2.65 16.14
CA ILE A 44 29.27 1.43 15.33
C ILE A 44 28.54 0.30 16.07
N ASN A 45 28.82 0.08 17.35
CA ASN A 45 28.13 -0.95 18.14
C ASN A 45 26.63 -0.69 18.25
N ASP A 46 26.21 0.54 18.55
CA ASP A 46 24.80 0.95 18.59
C ASP A 46 24.13 0.68 17.24
N SER A 47 24.80 0.98 16.12
CA SER A 47 24.28 0.71 14.78
C SER A 47 24.20 -0.79 14.45
N ILE A 48 25.10 -1.61 15.00
CA ILE A 48 25.07 -3.07 14.84
C ILE A 48 23.92 -3.65 15.67
N GLU A 49 23.72 -3.16 16.89
CA GLU A 49 22.66 -3.60 17.79
C GLU A 49 21.28 -3.23 17.24
N ALA A 50 21.11 -2.00 16.74
CA ALA A 50 19.89 -1.60 16.03
C ALA A 50 19.59 -2.50 14.83
N LYS A 51 20.61 -2.80 13.99
CA LYS A 51 20.45 -3.73 12.85
C LYS A 51 20.10 -5.16 13.28
N LYS A 52 20.61 -5.62 14.42
CA LYS A 52 20.26 -6.94 14.97
C LYS A 52 18.82 -6.96 15.47
N ALA A 53 18.40 -5.95 16.23
CA ALA A 53 17.02 -5.82 16.70
C ALA A 53 16.03 -5.75 15.53
N ASP A 54 16.34 -4.98 14.47
CA ASP A 54 15.53 -4.92 13.25
C ASP A 54 15.46 -6.30 12.55
N ALA A 55 16.56 -7.05 12.52
CA ALA A 55 16.61 -8.38 11.94
C ALA A 55 15.82 -9.42 12.76
N GLU A 56 15.84 -9.34 14.09
CA GLU A 56 15.06 -10.21 14.97
C GLU A 56 13.55 -9.93 14.83
N LEU A 57 13.16 -8.65 14.83
CA LEU A 57 11.77 -8.24 14.58
C LEU A 57 11.28 -8.74 13.20
N ALA A 58 12.15 -8.69 12.20
CA ALA A 58 11.85 -9.20 10.86
C ALA A 58 11.60 -10.71 10.86
N GLN A 59 12.40 -11.47 11.60
CA GLN A 59 12.24 -12.91 11.73
C GLN A 59 10.93 -13.26 12.43
N GLN A 60 10.60 -12.56 13.51
CA GLN A 60 9.33 -12.76 14.23
C GLN A 60 8.12 -12.54 13.31
N LYS A 61 8.06 -11.42 12.59
CA LYS A 61 6.98 -11.12 11.63
C LYS A 61 6.89 -12.15 10.50
N LYS A 62 8.03 -12.69 10.05
CA LYS A 62 8.08 -13.75 9.03
C LYS A 62 7.49 -15.05 9.54
N GLU A 63 7.77 -15.45 10.78
CA GLU A 63 7.18 -16.65 11.37
C GLU A 63 5.68 -16.46 11.68
N GLU A 64 5.29 -15.31 12.22
CA GLU A 64 3.87 -14.94 12.42
C GLU A 64 3.08 -15.02 11.10
N PHE A 65 3.65 -14.49 10.02
CA PHE A 65 3.03 -14.57 8.70
C PHE A 65 2.84 -16.02 8.26
N LYS A 66 3.85 -16.89 8.43
CA LYS A 66 3.73 -18.30 8.04
C LYS A 66 2.64 -19.01 8.83
N VAL A 67 2.59 -18.83 10.15
CA VAL A 67 1.57 -19.44 11.01
C VAL A 67 0.18 -18.98 10.59
N ASN A 68 -0.03 -17.66 10.42
CA ASN A 68 -1.30 -17.12 9.94
C ASN A 68 -1.69 -17.68 8.56
N GLN A 69 -0.73 -17.81 7.63
CA GLN A 69 -1.00 -18.43 6.33
C GLN A 69 -1.38 -19.92 6.44
N GLU A 70 -0.78 -20.68 7.36
CA GLU A 70 -1.16 -22.07 7.61
C GLU A 70 -2.57 -22.19 8.20
N GLU A 71 -2.96 -21.28 9.09
CA GLU A 71 -4.32 -21.21 9.64
C GLU A 71 -5.34 -20.88 8.55
N LEU A 72 -5.08 -19.85 7.75
CA LEU A 72 -5.94 -19.47 6.63
C LEU A 72 -6.08 -20.61 5.62
N ARG A 73 -5.01 -21.36 5.33
CA ARG A 73 -5.06 -22.53 4.43
C ARG A 73 -5.95 -23.65 4.93
N LYS A 74 -6.08 -23.85 6.24
CA LYS A 74 -6.96 -24.88 6.82
C LYS A 74 -8.44 -24.51 6.67
N VAL A 75 -8.75 -23.21 6.72
CA VAL A 75 -10.11 -22.68 6.66
C VAL A 75 -10.56 -22.42 5.23
N PHE A 76 -9.64 -22.11 4.33
CA PHE A 76 -9.94 -21.69 2.95
C PHE A 76 -10.66 -22.77 2.14
N VAL A 77 -11.83 -22.41 1.61
CA VAL A 77 -12.64 -23.22 0.70
C VAL A 77 -12.91 -22.42 -0.58
N SER A 78 -12.29 -22.85 -1.69
CA SER A 78 -12.44 -22.21 -2.99
C SER A 78 -13.90 -22.34 -3.48
N THR A 79 -14.62 -21.22 -3.49
CA THR A 79 -16.00 -21.11 -4.00
C THR A 79 -15.98 -20.77 -5.49
N GLN A 80 -15.12 -19.82 -5.88
CA GLN A 80 -14.95 -19.41 -7.27
C GLN A 80 -13.47 -19.34 -7.65
N LYS A 81 -13.18 -19.62 -8.92
CA LYS A 81 -11.83 -19.52 -9.48
C LYS A 81 -11.84 -18.63 -10.72
N MET A 82 -11.01 -17.60 -10.72
CA MET A 82 -10.82 -16.69 -11.85
C MET A 82 -9.32 -16.52 -12.13
N GLY A 83 -8.79 -17.33 -13.05
CA GLY A 83 -7.38 -17.26 -13.43
C GLY A 83 -6.45 -17.51 -12.25
N ASP A 84 -5.64 -16.49 -11.91
CA ASP A 84 -4.66 -16.53 -10.82
C ASP A 84 -5.25 -16.17 -9.46
N ILE A 85 -6.57 -15.96 -9.35
CA ILE A 85 -7.25 -15.74 -8.07
C ILE A 85 -8.29 -16.82 -7.78
N GLU A 86 -8.44 -17.14 -6.49
CA GLU A 86 -9.48 -18.02 -5.96
C GLU A 86 -10.18 -17.33 -4.79
N ILE A 87 -11.51 -17.42 -4.78
CA ILE A 87 -12.38 -16.67 -3.89
C ILE A 87 -13.11 -17.63 -2.97
N ASP A 88 -13.09 -17.35 -1.67
CA ASP A 88 -13.90 -17.98 -0.65
C ASP A 88 -14.90 -16.95 -0.11
N GLU A 89 -16.13 -17.04 -0.59
CA GLU A 89 -17.18 -16.09 -0.25
C GLU A 89 -17.71 -16.26 1.17
N VAL A 90 -17.58 -17.47 1.72
CA VAL A 90 -18.11 -17.87 3.02
C VAL A 90 -17.21 -17.33 4.12
N ASN A 91 -15.91 -17.60 4.01
CA ASN A 91 -14.93 -17.16 5.01
C ASN A 91 -14.34 -15.78 4.72
N LYS A 92 -14.76 -15.12 3.63
CA LYS A 92 -14.26 -13.81 3.18
C LYS A 92 -12.75 -13.81 2.94
N LEU A 93 -12.27 -14.85 2.26
CA LEU A 93 -10.87 -15.04 1.95
C LEU A 93 -10.63 -14.98 0.43
N LEU A 94 -9.53 -14.36 0.04
CA LEU A 94 -9.07 -14.25 -1.33
C LEU A 94 -7.66 -14.85 -1.41
N LYS A 95 -7.49 -15.87 -2.24
CA LYS A 95 -6.20 -16.48 -2.51
C LYS A 95 -5.66 -15.97 -3.84
N PHE A 96 -4.44 -15.44 -3.82
CA PHE A 96 -3.65 -15.22 -5.01
C PHE A 96 -2.77 -16.44 -5.23
N ASN A 97 -3.06 -17.18 -6.30
CA ASN A 97 -2.17 -18.22 -6.76
C ASN A 97 -0.90 -17.57 -7.26
N ASN A 98 0.25 -18.17 -6.97
CA ASN A 98 1.51 -17.70 -7.56
C ASN A 98 1.80 -16.21 -7.27
N ALA A 99 1.42 -15.73 -6.08
CA ALA A 99 1.62 -14.34 -5.68
C ALA A 99 3.11 -13.98 -5.82
N SER A 100 3.40 -12.93 -6.60
CA SER A 100 4.75 -12.45 -6.90
C SER A 100 5.65 -13.43 -7.70
N SER A 101 5.16 -14.60 -8.12
CA SER A 101 5.94 -15.59 -8.90
C SER A 101 6.10 -15.22 -10.37
N ASN A 102 5.25 -14.33 -10.89
CA ASN A 102 5.32 -13.88 -12.27
C ASN A 102 6.39 -12.80 -12.52
N ILE A 103 7.26 -12.54 -11.54
CA ILE A 103 8.52 -11.83 -11.75
C ILE A 103 9.52 -12.82 -12.38
N LYS A 104 9.26 -13.24 -13.63
CA LYS A 104 10.36 -13.77 -14.45
C LYS A 104 11.40 -12.66 -14.60
N LYS A 105 12.67 -12.98 -14.37
CA LYS A 105 13.81 -12.08 -14.62
C LYS A 105 14.05 -11.94 -16.15
N ASN A 106 13.04 -11.56 -16.93
CA ASN A 106 13.20 -11.25 -18.35
C ASN A 106 13.51 -9.75 -18.55
N ASN A 107 14.07 -9.42 -19.71
CA ASN A 107 14.59 -8.08 -20.03
C ASN A 107 13.53 -6.97 -19.99
N ALA A 108 12.24 -7.29 -20.17
CA ALA A 108 11.14 -6.35 -20.00
C ALA A 108 11.01 -5.87 -18.53
N MET A 109 11.39 -6.69 -17.56
CA MET A 109 11.33 -6.34 -16.12
C MET A 109 12.56 -5.57 -15.63
N LYS A 110 13.67 -5.56 -16.39
CA LYS A 110 14.74 -4.56 -16.19
C LYS A 110 14.19 -3.14 -16.39
N LEU A 111 13.14 -2.99 -17.18
CA LEU A 111 12.45 -1.73 -17.45
C LEU A 111 11.53 -1.29 -16.30
N LEU A 112 10.93 -2.23 -15.55
CA LEU A 112 10.21 -1.92 -14.30
C LEU A 112 11.13 -1.33 -13.22
N GLY A 113 12.44 -1.49 -13.37
CA GLY A 113 13.43 -0.67 -12.67
C GLY A 113 13.47 -0.84 -11.15
N LYS A 114 14.52 -0.30 -10.54
CA LYS A 114 14.69 -0.31 -9.08
C LYS A 114 13.54 0.38 -8.33
N GLY A 115 12.78 1.25 -9.02
CA GLY A 115 11.61 1.95 -8.49
C GLY A 115 10.43 1.03 -8.20
N VAL A 116 9.99 0.19 -9.14
CA VAL A 116 8.87 -0.74 -8.89
C VAL A 116 9.25 -1.76 -7.82
N LEU A 117 10.48 -2.27 -7.80
CA LEU A 117 10.93 -3.18 -6.73
C LEU A 117 10.95 -2.47 -5.36
N ALA A 118 11.40 -1.21 -5.29
CA ALA A 118 11.36 -0.42 -4.06
C ALA A 118 9.92 -0.08 -3.62
N MET A 119 8.99 0.08 -4.56
CA MET A 119 7.55 0.26 -4.29
C MET A 119 6.91 -1.06 -3.80
N TYR A 120 7.28 -2.18 -4.41
CA TYR A 120 6.84 -3.52 -4.00
C TYR A 120 7.21 -3.85 -2.57
N THR A 121 8.35 -3.34 -2.12
CA THR A 121 8.89 -3.66 -0.80
C THR A 121 8.81 -2.51 0.17
N LEU A 122 8.25 -1.36 -0.24
CA LEU A 122 8.27 -0.10 0.51
C LEU A 122 9.67 0.26 1.03
N GLY A 123 10.72 -0.11 0.28
CA GLY A 123 12.12 0.04 0.70
C GLY A 123 12.57 -0.90 1.82
N ALA A 124 11.71 -1.81 2.30
CA ALA A 124 12.04 -2.80 3.31
C ALA A 124 12.69 -4.03 2.66
N SER A 125 13.95 -4.30 3.02
CA SER A 125 14.73 -5.46 2.58
C SER A 125 14.10 -6.82 2.94
N ILE A 126 13.16 -6.85 3.87
CA ILE A 126 12.51 -8.05 4.41
C ILE A 126 11.35 -8.50 3.53
N ALA A 127 10.55 -7.57 3.03
CA ALA A 127 9.51 -7.85 2.03
C ALA A 127 10.12 -8.40 0.73
N VAL A 128 11.39 -8.07 0.43
CA VAL A 128 12.11 -8.58 -0.73
C VAL A 128 12.22 -10.12 -0.69
N GLU A 129 12.63 -10.74 0.43
CA GLU A 129 12.86 -12.21 0.44
C GLU A 129 11.55 -13.01 0.38
N MET A 130 10.49 -12.51 1.01
CA MET A 130 9.17 -13.16 1.01
C MET A 130 8.44 -12.92 -0.31
N ALA A 131 8.46 -11.70 -0.85
CA ALA A 131 7.92 -11.39 -2.16
C ALA A 131 8.67 -12.09 -3.30
N LEU A 132 9.91 -12.52 -3.10
CA LEU A 132 10.68 -13.26 -4.11
C LEU A 132 10.46 -14.77 -4.09
N LYS A 133 9.83 -15.35 -3.06
CA LYS A 133 9.48 -16.77 -3.07
C LYS A 133 8.09 -16.95 -3.67
N PRO A 134 7.99 -17.56 -4.86
CA PRO A 134 6.71 -17.80 -5.50
C PRO A 134 5.86 -18.74 -4.64
N GLY A 135 4.65 -18.32 -4.27
CA GLY A 135 3.76 -19.17 -3.49
C GLY A 135 2.34 -18.62 -3.43
N ASP A 136 1.39 -19.48 -3.08
CA ASP A 136 0.00 -19.09 -2.90
C ASP A 136 -0.16 -18.39 -1.56
N ILE A 137 -0.83 -17.25 -1.60
CA ILE A 137 -1.04 -16.39 -0.43
C ILE A 137 -2.51 -16.07 -0.32
N ILE A 138 -3.03 -16.21 0.89
CA ILE A 138 -4.42 -15.98 1.24
C ILE A 138 -4.51 -14.68 2.04
N PHE A 139 -5.45 -13.82 1.66
CA PHE A 139 -5.78 -12.58 2.33
C PHE A 139 -7.23 -12.61 2.77
N ARG A 140 -7.53 -11.93 3.87
CA ARG A 140 -8.90 -11.54 4.18
C ARG A 140 -9.31 -10.39 3.26
N TYR A 141 -10.61 -10.26 3.02
CA TYR A 141 -11.15 -9.20 2.15
C TYR A 141 -10.78 -7.79 2.63
N ASP A 142 -10.75 -7.56 3.94
CA ASP A 142 -10.40 -6.28 4.57
C ASP A 142 -8.92 -5.92 4.48
N GLU A 143 -8.06 -6.89 4.13
CA GLU A 143 -6.64 -6.66 3.90
C GLU A 143 -6.34 -6.09 2.50
N ILE A 144 -7.30 -6.19 1.56
CA ILE A 144 -7.15 -5.65 0.20
C ILE A 144 -7.61 -4.19 0.18
N ARG A 145 -6.75 -3.28 -0.26
CA ARG A 145 -7.02 -1.83 -0.19
C ARG A 145 -7.43 -1.23 -1.52
N ASP A 146 -6.60 -1.41 -2.54
CA ASP A 146 -6.83 -0.84 -3.86
C ASP A 146 -6.20 -1.70 -4.96
N TYR A 147 -6.54 -1.38 -6.20
CA TYR A 147 -5.91 -1.94 -7.38
C TYR A 147 -5.61 -0.88 -8.43
N ASN A 148 -4.62 -1.18 -9.28
CA ASN A 148 -4.25 -0.42 -10.46
C ASN A 148 -3.99 -1.38 -11.63
N LEU A 149 -4.74 -1.24 -12.72
CA LEU A 149 -4.44 -1.90 -13.98
C LEU A 149 -3.37 -1.08 -14.71
N LEU A 150 -2.23 -1.71 -14.98
CA LEU A 150 -1.07 -1.10 -15.59
C LEU A 150 -0.89 -1.59 -17.03
N GLU A 151 -0.61 -0.67 -17.94
CA GLU A 151 -0.12 -0.95 -19.29
C GLU A 151 1.18 -0.17 -19.52
N ASN A 152 2.29 -0.87 -19.74
CA ASN A 152 3.63 -0.27 -19.89
C ASN A 152 3.93 0.81 -18.83
N ASP A 153 3.66 0.49 -17.56
CA ASP A 153 3.90 1.35 -16.38
C ASP A 153 2.93 2.52 -16.21
N VAL A 154 1.92 2.62 -17.07
CA VAL A 154 0.85 3.63 -16.96
C VAL A 154 -0.39 2.98 -16.38
N SER A 155 -0.92 3.56 -15.29
CA SER A 155 -2.23 3.16 -14.76
C SER A 155 -3.32 3.59 -15.73
N VAL A 156 -4.18 2.65 -16.11
CA VAL A 156 -5.28 2.85 -17.07
C VAL A 156 -6.64 2.74 -16.40
N GLU A 157 -6.71 2.05 -15.26
CA GLU A 157 -7.91 1.84 -14.49
C GLU A 157 -7.50 1.62 -13.03
N SER A 158 -8.18 2.27 -12.11
CA SER A 158 -7.93 2.13 -10.67
C SER A 158 -9.23 2.12 -9.88
N GLY A 159 -9.21 1.49 -8.72
CA GLY A 159 -10.34 1.38 -7.81
C GLY A 159 -9.89 0.87 -6.45
N GLY A 160 -10.77 0.84 -5.46
CA GLY A 160 -10.42 0.46 -4.09
C GLY A 160 -11.54 0.67 -3.10
N LEU A 161 -11.33 0.19 -1.87
CA LEU A 161 -12.21 0.48 -0.73
C LEU A 161 -12.32 2.01 -0.55
N GLY A 162 -13.54 2.51 -0.50
CA GLY A 162 -13.81 3.95 -0.38
C GLY A 162 -13.29 4.82 -1.53
N ARG A 163 -12.92 4.24 -2.67
CA ARG A 163 -12.46 4.96 -3.87
C ARG A 163 -13.39 4.72 -5.04
N ALA A 164 -13.81 5.80 -5.71
CA ALA A 164 -14.53 5.69 -6.97
C ALA A 164 -13.67 4.96 -8.01
N ILE A 165 -14.28 4.02 -8.76
CA ILE A 165 -13.64 3.41 -9.92
C ILE A 165 -13.40 4.51 -10.93
N ALA A 166 -12.15 4.69 -11.31
CA ALA A 166 -11.74 5.79 -12.15
C ALA A 166 -10.97 5.25 -13.36
N GLY A 167 -11.64 5.29 -14.53
CA GLY A 167 -11.06 4.93 -15.82
C GLY A 167 -10.20 6.06 -16.38
N ASP A 168 -9.15 5.73 -17.13
CA ASP A 168 -8.16 6.65 -17.69
C ASP A 168 -7.53 7.60 -16.65
N VAL A 169 -7.38 7.13 -15.41
CA VAL A 169 -6.80 7.92 -14.32
C VAL A 169 -5.27 7.84 -14.30
N LEU A 170 -4.66 9.00 -14.53
CA LEU A 170 -3.23 9.27 -14.30
C LEU A 170 -2.92 9.69 -12.85
N ALA A 171 -3.91 9.63 -11.95
CA ALA A 171 -3.87 10.21 -10.62
C ALA A 171 -4.11 9.16 -9.53
N GLY A 172 -3.08 8.40 -9.19
CA GLY A 172 -2.94 7.83 -7.85
C GLY A 172 -2.49 8.91 -6.85
N PRO A 173 -2.51 8.63 -5.52
CA PRO A 173 -2.11 9.59 -4.48
C PRO A 173 -0.65 10.07 -4.57
N VAL A 174 0.17 9.44 -5.42
CA VAL A 174 1.51 9.91 -5.81
C VAL A 174 1.41 10.58 -7.17
N GLY A 175 0.97 11.84 -7.17
CA GLY A 175 0.83 12.63 -8.38
C GLY A 175 2.13 12.71 -9.20
N GLY A 176 2.01 12.55 -10.52
CA GLY A 176 2.84 13.31 -11.45
C GLY A 176 4.23 12.78 -11.84
N LEU A 177 4.48 11.46 -11.93
CA LEU A 177 5.74 10.98 -12.53
C LEU A 177 5.68 10.66 -14.03
N PHE A 178 4.48 10.67 -14.65
CA PHE A 178 4.31 10.11 -16.00
C PHE A 178 3.66 11.03 -17.05
N GLY A 179 3.67 12.35 -16.85
CA GLY A 179 3.16 13.31 -17.84
C GLY A 179 3.84 13.25 -19.24
N SER A 180 5.03 12.67 -19.33
CA SER A 180 5.78 12.46 -20.59
C SER A 180 5.43 11.16 -21.33
N LEU A 181 4.91 10.13 -20.64
CA LEU A 181 4.60 8.84 -21.26
C LEU A 181 3.20 8.81 -21.90
N THR A 182 2.27 9.65 -21.44
CA THR A 182 0.88 9.70 -21.94
C THR A 182 0.80 10.08 -23.43
N ALA A 183 1.64 11.02 -23.89
CA ALA A 183 1.70 11.39 -25.31
C ALA A 183 2.18 10.23 -26.20
N LYS A 184 3.05 9.35 -25.68
CA LYS A 184 3.56 8.17 -26.39
C LYS A 184 2.58 7.00 -26.42
N ARG A 185 1.59 6.94 -25.51
CA ARG A 185 0.56 5.90 -25.47
C ARG A 185 -0.39 5.99 -26.68
N LYS A 186 -0.86 7.19 -27.03
CA LYS A 186 -1.80 7.40 -28.16
C LYS A 186 -1.22 6.99 -29.52
N THR A 187 0.11 6.85 -29.65
CA THR A 187 0.79 6.51 -30.90
C THR A 187 1.30 5.07 -30.96
N ARG A 188 1.33 4.32 -29.85
CA ARG A 188 1.83 2.94 -29.84
C ARG A 188 0.77 1.93 -30.28
N LYS A 189 1.13 1.11 -31.27
CA LYS A 189 0.30 0.00 -31.78
C LYS A 189 0.45 -1.29 -30.96
N SER A 190 1.34 -1.30 -29.98
CA SER A 190 1.68 -2.45 -29.13
C SER A 190 1.97 -2.02 -27.69
N ILE A 191 1.73 -2.95 -26.77
CA ILE A 191 2.11 -2.85 -25.36
C ILE A 191 3.09 -3.95 -25.01
N ASP A 192 4.08 -3.63 -24.20
CA ASP A 192 5.12 -4.55 -23.69
C ASP A 192 4.60 -5.36 -22.50
N MET A 193 3.70 -4.78 -21.68
CA MET A 193 3.17 -5.41 -20.47
C MET A 193 1.74 -4.95 -20.15
N MET A 194 0.95 -5.88 -19.61
CA MET A 194 -0.32 -5.61 -18.92
C MET A 194 -0.33 -6.35 -17.59
N ALA A 195 -0.54 -5.65 -16.48
CA ALA A 195 -0.54 -6.23 -15.15
C ALA A 195 -1.54 -5.54 -14.22
N LEU A 196 -2.16 -6.29 -13.32
CA LEU A 196 -2.96 -5.74 -12.22
C LEU A 196 -2.10 -5.71 -10.96
N GLN A 197 -1.85 -4.50 -10.45
CA GLN A 197 -1.21 -4.27 -9.17
C GLN A 197 -2.29 -4.15 -8.10
N ILE A 198 -2.13 -4.85 -6.98
CA ILE A 198 -3.06 -4.85 -5.86
C ILE A 198 -2.30 -4.46 -4.61
N SER A 199 -2.79 -3.46 -3.89
CA SER A 199 -2.20 -2.99 -2.63
C SER A 199 -2.88 -3.66 -1.44
N THR A 200 -2.10 -4.10 -0.45
CA THR A 200 -2.61 -4.76 0.75
C THR A 200 -2.11 -4.10 2.03
N THR A 201 -2.73 -4.40 3.16
CA THR A 201 -2.25 -4.02 4.50
C THR A 201 -1.13 -4.91 5.02
N ASN A 202 -0.84 -6.02 4.35
CA ASN A 202 0.12 -7.00 4.82
C ASN A 202 1.54 -6.51 4.57
N PHE A 203 2.31 -6.28 5.63
CA PHE A 203 3.69 -5.78 5.50
C PHE A 203 4.65 -6.76 4.82
N CYS A 204 4.34 -8.06 4.78
CA CYS A 204 5.13 -9.04 4.03
C CYS A 204 4.82 -8.99 2.53
N PHE A 205 3.59 -8.60 2.16
CA PHE A 205 3.10 -8.51 0.78
C PHE A 205 2.29 -7.24 0.54
N PRO A 206 2.89 -6.04 0.67
CA PRO A 206 2.15 -4.79 0.60
C PRO A 206 1.65 -4.49 -0.82
N SER A 207 2.25 -5.14 -1.82
CA SER A 207 1.83 -5.08 -3.22
C SER A 207 1.93 -6.47 -3.87
N ILE A 208 0.94 -6.82 -4.69
CA ILE A 208 0.88 -8.07 -5.46
C ILE A 208 0.69 -7.73 -6.94
N MET A 209 1.38 -8.45 -7.83
CA MET A 209 1.26 -8.29 -9.28
C MET A 209 0.64 -9.53 -9.90
N ILE A 210 -0.40 -9.34 -10.70
CA ILE A 210 -0.92 -10.36 -11.61
C ILE A 210 -0.63 -9.90 -13.04
N SER A 211 0.28 -10.61 -13.72
CA SER A 211 0.71 -10.26 -15.08
C SER A 211 -0.12 -11.01 -16.11
N TYR A 212 -0.84 -10.29 -16.97
CA TYR A 212 -1.63 -10.87 -18.06
C TYR A 212 -0.84 -10.89 -19.38
N LEU A 213 0.05 -9.92 -19.58
CA LEU A 213 0.97 -9.85 -20.72
C LEU A 213 2.36 -9.46 -20.23
N THR A 214 3.38 -10.19 -20.68
CA THR A 214 4.79 -9.97 -20.31
C THR A 214 5.70 -9.72 -21.51
N ASN A 215 5.13 -9.73 -22.73
CA ASN A 215 5.85 -9.58 -23.99
C ASN A 215 5.08 -8.62 -24.89
N GLU A 216 5.79 -7.98 -25.82
CA GLU A 216 5.20 -7.07 -26.79
C GLU A 216 4.00 -7.69 -27.51
N THR A 217 2.86 -7.04 -27.41
CA THR A 217 1.56 -7.50 -27.89
C THR A 217 0.83 -6.35 -28.55
N LYS A 218 0.37 -6.54 -29.79
CA LYS A 218 -0.40 -5.53 -30.53
C LYS A 218 -1.75 -5.27 -29.86
N THR A 219 -2.14 -4.01 -29.70
CA THR A 219 -3.39 -3.62 -29.03
C THR A 219 -4.65 -4.08 -29.76
N LYS A 220 -4.56 -4.34 -31.07
CA LYS A 220 -5.66 -4.89 -31.89
C LYS A 220 -5.69 -6.42 -31.95
N SER A 221 -4.80 -7.12 -31.24
CA SER A 221 -4.73 -8.58 -31.29
C SER A 221 -5.74 -9.24 -30.36
N THR A 222 -6.21 -10.44 -30.74
CA THR A 222 -7.05 -11.29 -29.87
C THR A 222 -6.38 -11.60 -28.53
N ARG A 223 -5.05 -11.72 -28.52
CA ARG A 223 -4.27 -11.91 -27.30
C ARG A 223 -4.44 -10.74 -26.32
N TYR A 224 -4.39 -9.50 -26.83
CA TYR A 224 -4.64 -8.31 -26.02
C TYR A 224 -6.07 -8.28 -25.48
N THR A 225 -7.07 -8.51 -26.32
CA THR A 225 -8.47 -8.47 -25.89
C THR A 225 -8.79 -9.54 -24.84
N ASN A 226 -8.21 -10.74 -24.98
CA ASN A 226 -8.37 -11.81 -24.00
C ASN A 226 -7.67 -11.50 -22.67
N ALA A 227 -6.50 -10.88 -22.70
CA ALA A 227 -5.80 -10.43 -21.50
C ALA A 227 -6.58 -9.33 -20.77
N LEU A 228 -7.09 -8.34 -21.50
CA LEU A 228 -7.90 -7.26 -20.95
C LEU A 228 -9.21 -7.78 -20.35
N SER A 229 -9.86 -8.76 -20.99
CA SER A 229 -11.05 -9.42 -20.46
C SER A 229 -10.76 -10.13 -19.14
N GLN A 230 -9.67 -10.88 -19.05
CA GLN A 230 -9.25 -11.54 -17.80
C GLN A 230 -8.95 -10.54 -16.68
N ALA A 231 -8.26 -9.45 -17.00
CA ALA A 231 -7.98 -8.38 -16.04
C ALA A 231 -9.28 -7.74 -15.52
N ARG A 232 -10.24 -7.44 -16.41
CA ARG A 232 -11.53 -6.88 -16.03
C ARG A 232 -12.40 -7.83 -15.21
N ASN A 233 -12.37 -9.13 -15.49
CA ASN A 233 -13.06 -10.11 -14.65
C ASN A 233 -12.50 -10.11 -13.23
N THR A 234 -11.17 -10.05 -13.09
CA THR A 234 -10.50 -9.96 -11.79
C THR A 234 -10.89 -8.66 -11.07
N ILE A 235 -10.89 -7.52 -11.77
CA ILE A 235 -11.32 -6.22 -11.26
C ILE A 235 -12.78 -6.25 -10.78
N ALA A 236 -13.69 -6.84 -11.58
CA ALA A 236 -15.09 -6.97 -11.19
C ALA A 236 -15.25 -7.73 -9.87
N CYS A 237 -14.46 -8.80 -9.68
CA CYS A 237 -14.46 -9.55 -8.42
C CYS A 237 -13.94 -8.71 -7.24
N LEU A 238 -12.84 -7.97 -7.44
CA LEU A 238 -12.33 -7.05 -6.41
C LEU A 238 -13.36 -5.99 -6.04
N ASN A 239 -14.09 -5.44 -7.01
CA ASN A 239 -15.14 -4.46 -6.75
C ASN A 239 -16.31 -5.04 -5.93
N LEU A 240 -16.68 -6.31 -6.16
CA LEU A 240 -17.66 -7.01 -5.34
C LEU A 240 -17.15 -7.22 -3.91
N ILE A 241 -15.87 -7.62 -3.76
CA ILE A 241 -15.22 -7.74 -2.46
C ILE A 241 -15.25 -6.41 -1.71
N PHE A 242 -14.88 -5.31 -2.38
CA PHE A 242 -14.91 -3.98 -1.78
C PHE A 242 -16.30 -3.53 -1.37
N SER A 243 -17.30 -3.80 -2.20
CA SER A 243 -18.70 -3.50 -1.87
C SER A 243 -19.16 -4.26 -0.62
N GLN A 244 -18.66 -5.47 -0.37
CA GLN A 244 -18.99 -6.23 0.85
C GLN A 244 -18.31 -5.66 2.10
N CYS A 245 -17.08 -5.17 1.96
CA CYS A 245 -16.36 -4.50 3.05
C CYS A 245 -16.99 -3.15 3.40
N ASP A 246 -17.36 -2.33 2.43
CA ASP A 246 -17.98 -1.01 2.66
C ASP A 246 -19.36 -1.12 3.35
N ASN A 247 -20.12 -2.17 3.03
CA ASN A 247 -21.40 -2.46 3.69
C ASN A 247 -21.24 -2.91 5.15
N SER A 248 -20.06 -3.38 5.56
CA SER A 248 -19.82 -3.84 6.93
C SER A 248 -19.69 -2.67 7.93
N GLU A 249 -19.30 -1.48 7.47
CA GLU A 249 -19.26 -0.25 8.29
C GLU A 249 -20.62 0.47 8.34
N THR A 250 -21.46 0.31 7.32
CA THR A 250 -22.75 1.01 7.22
C THR A 250 -23.89 0.29 7.96
N GLN A 251 -23.74 -1.01 8.23
CA GLN A 251 -24.79 -1.81 8.90
C GLN A 251 -24.82 -1.71 10.44
N GLN A 252 -23.93 -0.93 11.09
CA GLN A 252 -24.06 -0.61 12.52
C GLN A 252 -24.91 0.65 12.81
N ILE A 253 -25.35 1.40 11.79
CA ILE A 253 -26.14 2.63 12.00
C ILE A 253 -27.63 2.47 11.60
N GLN A 254 -28.03 1.39 10.92
CA GLN A 254 -29.41 1.26 10.40
C GLN A 254 -30.13 -0.06 10.71
N GLN A 255 -29.81 -0.73 11.82
CA GLN A 255 -30.65 -1.82 12.33
C GLN A 255 -30.85 -1.66 13.83
N ASN A 256 -32.05 -1.17 14.20
CA ASN A 256 -32.74 -1.27 15.48
C ASN A 256 -32.15 -0.53 16.70
N SER A 257 -32.54 0.73 16.88
CA SER A 257 -33.12 1.16 18.16
C SER A 257 -34.53 1.71 17.89
N ASN A 258 -35.54 0.85 18.00
CA ASN A 258 -36.95 1.25 18.17
C ASN A 258 -37.17 1.86 19.58
N ASP A 259 -36.19 2.62 20.08
CA ASP A 259 -36.29 3.31 21.35
C ASP A 259 -36.59 4.79 21.07
N PRO A 260 -37.84 5.25 21.31
CA PRO A 260 -38.23 6.65 21.11
C PRO A 260 -37.31 7.65 21.81
N TYR A 261 -36.65 7.23 22.90
CA TYR A 261 -35.77 8.08 23.68
C TYR A 261 -34.40 8.30 23.01
N GLU A 262 -33.89 7.35 22.22
CA GLU A 262 -32.65 7.55 21.46
C GLU A 262 -32.85 8.48 20.26
N GLU A 263 -33.98 8.34 19.56
CA GLU A 263 -34.35 9.26 18.49
C GLU A 263 -34.55 10.68 19.01
N LEU A 264 -35.12 10.81 20.22
CA LEU A 264 -35.26 12.10 20.91
C LEU A 264 -33.90 12.71 21.26
N LYS A 265 -32.92 11.89 21.68
CA LYS A 265 -31.56 12.36 21.98
C LYS A 265 -30.86 12.89 20.71
N LYS A 266 -30.98 12.18 19.58
CA LYS A 266 -30.47 12.64 18.28
C LYS A 266 -31.15 13.93 17.83
N ALA A 267 -32.47 14.04 17.99
CA ALA A 267 -33.20 15.27 17.68
C ALA A 267 -32.71 16.45 18.56
N LYS A 268 -32.37 16.21 19.82
CA LYS A 268 -31.85 17.25 20.72
C LYS A 268 -30.45 17.71 20.30
N GLU A 269 -29.59 16.79 19.88
CA GLU A 269 -28.27 17.14 19.35
C GLU A 269 -28.37 18.01 18.08
N LEU A 270 -29.32 17.72 17.18
CA LEU A 270 -29.55 18.54 15.98
C LEU A 270 -30.03 19.96 16.32
N LEU A 271 -30.85 20.10 17.36
CA LEU A 271 -31.28 21.41 17.87
C LEU A 271 -30.10 22.17 18.48
N ASP A 272 -29.25 21.50 19.25
CA ASP A 272 -28.06 22.10 19.89
C ASP A 272 -27.00 22.51 18.85
N MET A 273 -26.94 21.80 17.72
CA MET A 273 -26.14 22.15 16.54
C MET A 273 -26.79 23.25 15.67
N GLY A 274 -28.01 23.69 16.00
CA GLY A 274 -28.75 24.70 15.24
C GLY A 274 -29.19 24.25 13.84
N ILE A 275 -29.23 22.94 13.59
CA ILE A 275 -29.64 22.35 12.31
C ILE A 275 -31.17 22.36 12.17
N ILE A 276 -31.88 22.19 13.28
CA ILE A 276 -33.35 22.25 13.35
C ILE A 276 -33.79 23.37 14.29
N SER A 277 -34.99 23.91 14.06
CA SER A 277 -35.58 24.91 14.95
C SER A 277 -36.18 24.26 16.21
N GLN A 278 -36.42 25.09 17.24
CA GLN A 278 -37.10 24.63 18.46
C GLN A 278 -38.52 24.10 18.15
N GLU A 279 -39.20 24.67 17.15
CA GLU A 279 -40.53 24.21 16.75
C GLU A 279 -40.49 22.84 16.09
N GLU A 280 -39.50 22.60 15.22
CA GLU A 280 -39.30 21.32 14.55
C GLU A 280 -38.94 20.20 15.54
N PHE A 281 -38.15 20.52 16.56
CA PHE A 281 -37.82 19.61 17.65
C PHE A 281 -39.07 19.21 18.46
N GLU A 282 -39.92 20.17 18.84
CA GLU A 282 -41.12 19.89 19.64
C GLU A 282 -42.17 19.07 18.88
N VAL A 283 -42.32 19.30 17.56
CA VAL A 283 -43.18 18.46 16.71
C VAL A 283 -42.68 17.01 16.70
N LYS A 284 -41.37 16.82 16.53
CA LYS A 284 -40.77 15.48 16.48
C LYS A 284 -40.83 14.78 17.84
N LYS A 285 -40.65 15.51 18.95
CA LYS A 285 -40.80 15.00 20.31
C LYS A 285 -42.21 14.49 20.60
N LYS A 286 -43.26 15.20 20.14
CA LYS A 286 -44.64 14.74 20.27
C LYS A 286 -44.93 13.48 19.45
N GLN A 287 -44.42 13.44 18.22
CA GLN A 287 -44.54 12.27 17.35
C GLN A 287 -43.87 11.02 17.93
N LEU A 288 -42.68 11.18 18.53
CA LEU A 288 -41.92 10.07 19.10
C LEU A 288 -42.50 9.57 20.43
N LEU A 289 -43.11 10.43 21.23
CA LEU A 289 -43.67 10.07 22.55
C LEU A 289 -45.18 9.78 22.51
N GLU A 290 -45.81 9.78 21.33
CA GLU A 290 -47.26 9.59 21.13
C GLU A 290 -48.15 10.54 22.00
N LEU A 291 -47.72 11.80 22.15
CA LEU A 291 -48.37 12.84 22.98
C LEU A 291 -49.16 13.88 22.19
#